data_AF-A0A017SRB9-F1
#
_entry.id   AF-A0A017SRB9-F1
#
_cell.length_a   1.000
_cell.length_b   1.000
_cell.length_c   1.000
_cell.angle_alpha   90.00
_cell.angle_beta   90.00
_cell.angle_gamma   90.00
#
_symmetry.space_group_name_H-M   'P 1'
#
loop_
_entity.id
_entity.type
_entity.pdbx_description
1 polymer ?
#
loop_
_entity_poly.entity_id
_entity_poly.type
_entity_poly.pdbx_seq_one_letter_code
_entity_poly.pdbx_strand_id
1 'polypeptide(L)'
;MAKKRTKYEDGYEELRDQPGDGFFIPSRPFETIVGHFWGMLGTRDYMRTRFGFIDALGRIDVCDSVEMQLEHVRDMLCLCRRDNMSIFDFVPFLMPRTDRDQECYGFTKWYFTSRSKPD
;
A
#
# COMPACT_ATOMS: atom_id res chain seq x y z
N MET A 1 -12.27 13.65 0.53
CA MET A 1 -11.91 12.41 1.24
C MET A 1 -12.98 11.34 1.12
N ALA A 2 -14.23 11.60 1.54
CA ALA A 2 -15.31 10.61 1.54
C ALA A 2 -15.42 9.79 0.23
N LYS A 3 -15.48 10.45 -0.93
CA LYS A 3 -15.56 9.75 -2.23
C LYS A 3 -14.36 8.83 -2.53
N LYS A 4 -13.14 9.21 -2.12
CA LYS A 4 -11.93 8.39 -2.32
C LYS A 4 -11.86 7.23 -1.33
N ARG A 5 -12.36 7.46 -0.10
CA ARG A 5 -12.50 6.43 0.93
C ARG A 5 -13.48 5.34 0.48
N THR A 6 -14.70 5.72 0.11
CA THR A 6 -15.73 4.79 -0.39
C THR A 6 -15.22 4.00 -1.58
N LYS A 7 -14.57 4.65 -2.56
CA LYS A 7 -14.00 3.94 -3.72
C LYS A 7 -12.95 2.89 -3.36
N TYR A 8 -12.14 3.14 -2.32
CA TYR A 8 -11.18 2.14 -1.83
C TYR A 8 -11.89 1.01 -1.08
N GLU A 9 -12.87 1.33 -0.24
CA GLU A 9 -13.66 0.37 0.53
C GLU A 9 -14.47 -0.55 -0.41
N ASP A 10 -15.14 0.00 -1.42
CA ASP A 10 -15.87 -0.75 -2.46
C ASP A 10 -14.93 -1.73 -3.17
N GLY A 11 -13.74 -1.27 -3.59
CA GLY A 11 -12.75 -2.12 -4.25
C GLY A 11 -12.15 -3.18 -3.33
N TYR A 12 -12.11 -2.94 -2.01
CA TYR A 12 -11.72 -3.96 -1.04
C TYR A 12 -12.79 -5.05 -0.94
N GLU A 13 -14.07 -4.66 -0.84
CA GLU A 13 -15.19 -5.61 -0.74
C GLU A 13 -15.30 -6.48 -2.00
N GLU A 14 -15.17 -5.87 -3.19
CA GLU A 14 -15.17 -6.60 -4.47
C GLU A 14 -14.08 -7.67 -4.54
N LEU A 15 -12.87 -7.35 -4.08
CA LEU A 15 -11.73 -8.27 -4.11
C LEU A 15 -11.72 -9.28 -2.97
N ARG A 16 -12.39 -9.00 -1.84
CA ARG A 16 -12.31 -9.81 -0.63
C ARG A 16 -12.85 -11.22 -0.85
N ASP A 17 -14.06 -11.32 -1.40
CA ASP A 17 -14.78 -12.59 -1.58
C ASP A 17 -14.83 -13.02 -3.05
N GLN A 18 -13.94 -12.46 -3.90
CA GLN A 18 -13.96 -12.76 -5.31
C GLN A 18 -13.64 -14.26 -5.55
N PRO A 19 -14.50 -15.00 -6.28
CA PRO A 19 -14.28 -16.43 -6.54
C PRO A 19 -13.07 -16.69 -7.45
N GLY A 20 -12.47 -15.63 -7.98
CA GLY A 20 -11.39 -15.68 -8.97
C GLY A 20 -11.96 -15.85 -10.37
N ASP A 21 -11.44 -15.10 -11.33
CA ASP A 21 -11.81 -15.18 -12.75
C ASP A 21 -10.88 -16.13 -13.54
N GLY A 22 -9.91 -16.76 -12.85
CA GLY A 22 -9.00 -17.76 -13.38
C GLY A 22 -7.88 -17.21 -14.28
N PHE A 23 -7.95 -15.95 -14.71
CA PHE A 23 -7.00 -15.35 -15.66
C PHE A 23 -6.35 -14.06 -15.13
N PHE A 24 -7.10 -13.20 -14.44
CA PHE A 24 -6.64 -11.87 -14.03
C PHE A 24 -6.68 -11.66 -12.51
N ILE A 25 -7.48 -12.45 -11.78
CA ILE A 25 -7.66 -12.40 -10.33
C ILE A 25 -7.82 -13.84 -9.80
N PRO A 26 -6.90 -14.31 -8.95
CA PRO A 26 -7.06 -15.58 -8.25
C PRO A 26 -8.14 -15.47 -7.15
N SER A 27 -8.71 -16.60 -6.74
CA SER A 27 -9.66 -16.62 -5.61
C SER A 27 -8.99 -16.07 -4.34
N ARG A 28 -9.70 -15.23 -3.58
CA ARG A 28 -9.20 -14.60 -2.35
C ARG A 28 -7.79 -13.99 -2.52
N PRO A 29 -7.63 -12.98 -3.38
CA PRO A 29 -6.33 -12.44 -3.76
C PRO A 29 -5.51 -11.97 -2.54
N PHE A 30 -6.15 -11.45 -1.49
CA PHE A 30 -5.49 -11.00 -0.26
C PHE A 30 -4.78 -12.12 0.51
N GLU A 31 -5.12 -13.38 0.28
CA GLU A 31 -4.48 -14.53 0.91
C GLU A 31 -3.53 -15.23 -0.08
N THR A 32 -3.90 -15.28 -1.36
CA THR A 32 -3.22 -16.13 -2.35
C THR A 32 -2.04 -15.47 -3.06
N ILE A 33 -2.03 -14.14 -3.19
CA ILE A 33 -1.00 -13.40 -3.96
C ILE A 33 -0.36 -12.25 -3.18
N VAL A 34 -0.26 -12.40 -1.85
CA VAL A 34 0.49 -11.46 -1.00
C VAL A 34 1.93 -11.33 -1.52
N GLY A 35 2.44 -10.11 -1.60
CA GLY A 35 3.74 -9.78 -2.20
C GLY A 35 3.75 -9.66 -3.72
N HIS A 36 2.81 -10.30 -4.42
CA HIS A 36 2.70 -10.32 -5.89
C HIS A 36 1.48 -9.58 -6.42
N PHE A 37 0.81 -8.79 -5.58
CA PHE A 37 -0.48 -8.18 -5.88
C PHE A 37 -0.46 -7.30 -7.15
N TRP A 38 0.65 -6.62 -7.44
CA TRP A 38 0.77 -5.79 -8.66
C TRP A 38 0.93 -6.59 -9.97
N GLY A 39 1.36 -7.85 -9.87
CA GLY A 39 1.51 -8.73 -11.03
C GLY A 39 0.18 -9.08 -11.66
N MET A 40 -0.89 -9.16 -10.86
CA MET A 40 -2.24 -9.44 -11.31
C MET A 40 -2.90 -8.16 -11.81
N LEU A 41 -3.50 -8.20 -13.01
CA LEU A 41 -4.06 -7.00 -13.63
C LEU A 41 -5.32 -6.52 -12.90
N GLY A 42 -6.17 -7.44 -12.44
CA GLY A 42 -7.45 -7.07 -11.83
C GLY A 42 -7.32 -6.42 -10.44
N THR A 43 -6.21 -6.61 -9.75
CA THR A 43 -5.92 -5.99 -8.44
C THR A 43 -5.25 -4.61 -8.54
N ARG A 44 -4.80 -4.20 -9.73
CA ARG A 44 -4.10 -2.92 -9.93
C ARG A 44 -5.00 -1.72 -9.67
N ASP A 45 -6.26 -1.81 -10.05
CA ASP A 45 -7.20 -0.70 -9.87
C ASP A 45 -7.47 -0.46 -8.39
N TYR A 46 -7.60 -1.52 -7.58
CA TYR A 46 -7.64 -1.40 -6.12
C TYR A 46 -6.38 -0.74 -5.54
N MET A 47 -5.18 -1.16 -5.98
CA MET A 47 -3.93 -0.56 -5.48
C MET A 47 -3.84 0.94 -5.84
N ARG A 48 -4.30 1.32 -7.03
CA ARG A 48 -4.36 2.73 -7.46
C ARG A 48 -5.40 3.53 -6.68
N THR A 49 -6.59 2.98 -6.42
CA THR A 49 -7.62 3.67 -5.63
C THR A 49 -7.18 3.85 -4.18
N ARG A 50 -6.54 2.82 -3.58
CA ARG A 50 -5.95 2.90 -2.24
C ARG A 50 -4.84 3.93 -2.15
N PHE A 51 -3.94 3.98 -3.14
CA PHE A 51 -2.94 5.05 -3.22
C PHE A 51 -3.57 6.43 -3.38
N GLY A 52 -4.61 6.54 -4.20
CA GLY A 52 -5.38 7.77 -4.36
C GLY A 52 -6.00 8.24 -3.03
N PHE A 53 -6.38 7.32 -2.14
CA PHE A 53 -6.86 7.62 -0.79
C PHE A 53 -5.74 8.10 0.15
N ILE A 54 -4.56 7.46 0.12
CA ILE A 54 -3.35 7.92 0.86
C ILE A 54 -3.00 9.37 0.47
N ASP A 55 -2.90 9.68 -0.83
CA ASP A 55 -2.65 11.03 -1.33
C ASP A 55 -3.75 12.02 -0.89
N ALA A 56 -4.97 11.53 -0.69
CA ALA A 56 -6.04 12.33 -0.14
C ALA A 56 -5.76 12.65 1.34
N LEU A 57 -5.51 11.63 2.16
CA LEU A 57 -5.17 11.80 3.59
C LEU A 57 -4.01 12.80 3.81
N GLY A 58 -2.99 12.77 2.95
CA GLY A 58 -1.86 13.71 3.02
C GLY A 58 -2.20 15.19 2.87
N ARG A 59 -3.40 15.54 2.39
CA ARG A 59 -3.88 16.92 2.31
C ARG A 59 -4.56 17.42 3.60
N ILE A 60 -4.75 16.54 4.58
CA ILE A 60 -5.31 16.90 5.89
C ILE A 60 -4.14 17.00 6.88
N ASP A 61 -3.99 18.18 7.49
CA ASP A 61 -2.95 18.46 8.47
C ASP A 61 -3.39 18.05 9.89
N VAL A 62 -3.58 16.74 10.08
CA VAL A 62 -3.95 16.13 11.36
C VAL A 62 -3.04 14.93 11.58
N CYS A 63 -2.48 14.79 12.79
CA CYS A 63 -1.58 13.68 13.15
C CYS A 63 -2.18 12.31 12.82
N ASP A 64 -3.45 12.09 13.17
CA ASP A 64 -4.19 10.85 12.87
C ASP A 64 -4.20 10.51 11.37
N SER A 65 -4.22 11.53 10.50
CA SER A 65 -4.18 11.33 9.05
C SER A 65 -2.82 10.80 8.58
N VAL A 66 -1.74 11.23 9.23
CA VAL A 66 -0.38 10.74 8.95
C VAL A 66 -0.23 9.29 9.42
N GLU A 67 -0.77 8.95 10.59
CA GLU A 67 -0.77 7.57 11.09
C GLU A 67 -1.55 6.64 10.17
N MET A 68 -2.76 7.02 9.74
CA MET A 68 -3.54 6.24 8.77
C MET A 68 -2.81 6.07 7.43
N GLN A 69 -2.12 7.10 6.94
CA GLN A 69 -1.30 6.96 5.74
C GLN A 69 -0.20 5.91 5.93
N LEU A 70 0.49 5.95 7.07
CA LEU A 70 1.59 5.03 7.37
C LEU A 70 1.09 3.58 7.45
N GLU A 71 -0.06 3.33 8.07
CA GLU A 71 -0.72 2.02 8.10
C GLU A 71 -1.05 1.53 6.69
N HIS A 72 -1.71 2.36 5.88
CA HIS A 72 -2.06 1.95 4.52
C HIS A 72 -0.82 1.70 3.64
N VAL A 73 0.23 2.50 3.77
CA VAL A 73 1.47 2.29 3.03
C VAL A 73 2.16 0.98 3.44
N ARG A 74 2.23 0.67 4.75
CA ARG A 74 2.82 -0.58 5.25
C ARG A 74 2.09 -1.80 4.71
N ASP A 75 0.77 -1.79 4.77
CA ASP A 75 -0.05 -2.85 4.18
C ASP A 75 0.17 -2.99 2.68
N MET A 76 0.23 -1.87 1.95
CA MET A 76 0.45 -1.89 0.51
C MET A 76 1.84 -2.44 0.14
N LEU A 77 2.85 -2.23 0.97
CA LEU A 77 4.18 -2.84 0.81
C LEU A 77 4.19 -4.34 1.12
N CYS A 78 3.32 -4.81 2.02
CA CYS A 78 3.10 -6.24 2.22
C CYS A 78 2.41 -6.88 1.00
N LEU A 79 1.44 -6.19 0.40
CA LEU A 79 0.76 -6.65 -0.82
C LEU A 79 1.69 -6.56 -2.06
N CYS A 80 2.46 -5.48 -2.20
CA CYS A 80 3.36 -5.24 -3.33
C CYS A 80 4.81 -5.09 -2.85
N ARG A 81 5.47 -6.22 -2.61
CA ARG A 81 6.80 -6.25 -2.00
C ARG A 81 7.90 -5.63 -2.86
N ARG A 82 7.78 -5.74 -4.18
CA ARG A 82 8.71 -5.13 -5.15
C ARG A 82 8.50 -3.64 -5.34
N ASP A 83 7.52 -3.06 -4.66
CA ASP A 83 7.24 -1.63 -4.67
C ASP A 83 7.12 -1.05 -6.10
N ASN A 84 6.27 -1.67 -6.90
CA ASN A 84 6.08 -1.30 -8.31
C ASN A 84 5.42 0.09 -8.50
N MET A 85 4.96 0.71 -7.42
CA MET A 85 4.25 1.99 -7.40
C MET A 85 5.05 3.10 -6.71
N SER A 86 6.31 2.85 -6.33
CA SER A 86 7.13 3.82 -5.58
C SER A 86 6.45 4.31 -4.29
N ILE A 87 5.71 3.41 -3.63
CA ILE A 87 5.01 3.68 -2.36
C ILE A 87 6.03 3.85 -1.23
N PHE A 88 7.19 3.19 -1.34
CA PHE A 88 8.29 3.36 -0.40
C PHE A 88 8.70 4.82 -0.24
N ASP A 89 8.75 5.58 -1.33
CA ASP A 89 9.22 6.97 -1.32
C ASP A 89 8.39 7.86 -0.37
N PHE A 90 7.14 7.48 -0.08
CA PHE A 90 6.28 8.21 0.86
C PHE A 90 6.64 7.98 2.32
N VAL A 91 7.18 6.81 2.67
CA VAL A 91 7.40 6.43 4.07
C VAL A 91 8.39 7.37 4.78
N PRO A 92 9.56 7.71 4.19
CA PRO A 92 10.49 8.66 4.81
C PRO A 92 9.92 10.07 4.96
N PHE A 93 8.92 10.47 4.17
CA PHE A 93 8.24 11.74 4.37
C PHE A 93 7.20 11.69 5.51
N LEU A 94 6.59 10.53 5.75
CA LEU A 94 5.51 10.39 6.74
C LEU A 94 6.03 10.13 8.15
N MET A 95 7.03 9.25 8.33
CA MET A 95 7.49 8.85 9.67
C MET A 95 8.06 9.99 10.54
N PRO A 96 8.83 10.96 10.02
CA PRO A 96 9.32 12.08 10.84
C PRO A 96 8.19 12.94 11.42
N ARG A 97 7.05 13.02 10.75
CA ARG A 97 5.86 13.75 11.24
C ARG A 97 5.20 13.07 12.44
N THR A 98 5.60 11.84 12.74
CA THR A 98 5.10 11.05 13.89
C THR A 98 6.14 10.89 15.00
N ASP A 99 7.25 11.64 14.95
CA ASP A 99 8.37 11.56 15.91
C ASP A 99 9.05 10.17 15.96
N ARG A 100 9.03 9.45 14.82
CA ARG A 100 9.58 8.09 14.68
C ARG A 100 10.87 8.07 13.83
N ASP A 101 11.74 9.05 14.05
CA ASP A 101 12.94 9.25 13.22
C ASP A 101 13.89 8.03 13.22
N GLN A 102 14.05 7.37 14.36
CA GLN A 102 14.89 6.18 14.47
C GLN A 102 14.32 4.99 13.68
N GLU A 103 13.00 4.81 13.71
CA GLU A 103 12.30 3.78 12.94
C GLU A 103 12.39 4.08 11.44
N CYS A 104 12.24 5.35 11.05
CA CYS A 104 12.41 5.83 9.68
C CYS A 104 13.79 5.49 9.13
N TYR A 105 14.84 5.77 9.88
CA TYR A 105 16.21 5.45 9.49
C TYR A 105 16.41 3.93 9.32
N GLY A 106 15.93 3.14 10.28
CA GLY A 106 16.02 1.67 10.23
C GLY A 106 15.30 1.10 9.00
N PHE A 107 14.07 1.57 8.75
CA PHE A 107 13.27 1.17 7.59
C PHE A 107 13.95 1.55 6.27
N THR A 108 14.43 2.80 6.16
CA THR A 108 15.08 3.31 4.96
C THR A 108 16.35 2.52 4.65
N LYS A 109 17.21 2.31 5.66
CA LYS A 109 18.43 1.51 5.54
C LYS A 109 18.11 0.08 5.12
N TRP A 110 17.12 -0.56 5.75
CA TRP A 110 16.71 -1.93 5.42
C TRP A 110 16.27 -2.02 3.96
N TYR A 111 15.37 -1.15 3.50
CA TYR A 111 14.85 -1.21 2.14
C TYR A 111 15.95 -1.07 1.08
N PHE A 112 16.83 -0.07 1.21
CA PHE A 112 17.91 0.13 0.23
C PHE A 112 18.94 -1.01 0.23
N THR A 113 19.22 -1.61 1.39
CA THR A 113 20.17 -2.74 1.50
C THR A 113 19.57 -4.08 1.09
N SER A 114 18.24 -4.26 1.24
CA SER A 114 17.52 -5.45 0.76
C SER A 114 17.37 -5.44 -0.75
N ARG A 115 17.19 -4.26 -1.37
CA ARG A 115 17.08 -4.10 -2.82
C ARG A 115 18.43 -4.19 -3.55
N SER A 116 19.55 -3.93 -2.87
CA SER A 116 20.90 -4.05 -3.44
C SER A 116 21.44 -5.49 -3.48
N LYS A 117 20.75 -6.45 -2.84
CA LYS A 117 21.12 -7.86 -2.92
C LYS A 117 20.42 -8.48 -4.12
N PRO A 118 21.14 -9.09 -5.08
CA PRO A 118 20.50 -9.96 -6.06
C PRO A 118 19.89 -11.15 -5.31
N ASP A 119 18.66 -11.49 -5.68
CA ASP A 119 17.92 -12.68 -5.20
C ASP A 119 18.72 -13.97 -5.51
#